data_AF-A0A7C1GKL2-F1
#
_entry.id   AF-A0A7C1GKL2-F1
#
_cell.length_a   1.000
_cell.length_b   1.000
_cell.length_c   1.000
_cell.angle_alpha   90.00
_cell.angle_beta   90.00
_cell.angle_gamma   90.00
#
_symmetry.space_group_name_H-M   'P 1'
#
loop_
_entity.id
_entity.type
_entity.pdbx_description
1 polymer ?
#
loop_
_entity_poly.entity_id
_entity_poly.type
_entity_poly.pdbx_seq_one_letter_code
_entity_poly.pdbx_strand_id
1 'polypeptide(L)'
;MEVVFVELGKCWEKLDKMCDFLDDDSELKRKISAHGSKIVKQCSEELLPQALNDLCLEKIREQLPWEAEELEKKLEERLAKAKALLEPKPLEFYVDCPSEVYTDEQLRVSVTLKNPNIDNTNVSIEVVGEFELMQPIQNNIMVPFLSTKSLEILMRPKGKGKKKLTVKVKDQASARQEELTIDVKEYRVELEASLEMPKEIVLGEDFTITYKLKNKGSIELEVDVVNPFEPSDKTTLVLKPGEETSREYVGKLEEETRIFQAPSLVYRDLIRGNKVEAQFKPVEIKIKKKEERIEKEEKKEEPRREEKKELLSLEDVLDQVSKHFLTGLAGYVLGSFFKERVEYPKPVYVEGVPHASKDDVTVIFSDRTSVVEEDLGDYILIRKASLEEVIRTVTTAGAKSLLGDFRVRIQSKLENWRPPFAPDSRVEMHQVLSPEDSLKELAKELKTDMKKLGGLPGNFCLEYEYKDPGLLGKTLLKIYAGGVARLKKLYLEGRDSTALTLEEALKSLGLKDIKPKEKVIFILASPTGWSPASIETARSVSGRILYVLVDLKTGEIFYNHSENILVDLVSELSVPRTPLPPSEEVYRLDRELLDGKIPEEFYRKKLEELQKKI
;
A
#
# COMPACT_ATOMS: atom_id res chain seq x y z
N MET A 1 -22.21 3.25 57.46
CA MET A 1 -21.98 2.57 56.17
C MET A 1 -21.43 3.53 55.13
N GLU A 2 -22.07 4.67 54.83
CA GLU A 2 -21.57 5.63 53.82
C GLU A 2 -20.14 6.16 54.05
N VAL A 3 -19.73 6.40 55.30
CA VAL A 3 -18.38 6.92 55.61
C VAL A 3 -17.27 5.91 55.29
N VAL A 4 -17.53 4.60 55.45
CA VAL A 4 -16.54 3.54 55.22
C VAL A 4 -16.29 3.34 53.72
N PHE A 5 -17.34 3.41 52.89
CA PHE A 5 -17.21 3.31 51.43
C PHE A 5 -16.47 4.52 50.82
N VAL A 6 -16.64 5.72 51.38
CA VAL A 6 -15.94 6.93 50.89
C VAL A 6 -14.44 6.89 51.22
N GLU A 7 -14.04 6.34 52.36
CA GLU A 7 -12.62 6.19 52.71
C GLU A 7 -11.92 5.10 51.88
N LEU A 8 -12.59 3.98 51.63
CA LEU A 8 -12.06 2.91 50.76
C LEU A 8 -11.88 3.37 49.31
N GLY A 9 -12.86 4.11 48.77
CA GLY A 9 -12.74 4.66 47.41
C GLY A 9 -11.54 5.60 47.25
N LYS A 10 -11.22 6.41 48.27
CA LYS A 10 -10.03 7.27 48.28
C LYS A 10 -8.73 6.47 48.38
N CYS A 11 -8.71 5.41 49.19
CA CYS A 11 -7.58 4.49 49.26
C CYS A 11 -7.32 3.82 47.92
N TRP A 12 -8.38 3.34 47.26
CA TRP A 12 -8.30 2.69 45.96
C TRP A 12 -7.80 3.66 44.88
N GLU A 13 -8.41 4.85 44.77
CA GLU A 13 -8.01 5.86 43.79
C GLU A 13 -6.56 6.34 43.96
N LYS A 14 -6.09 6.48 45.21
CA LYS A 14 -4.69 6.83 45.51
C LYS A 14 -3.72 5.78 44.97
N LEU A 15 -4.02 4.50 45.19
CA LEU A 15 -3.17 3.37 44.79
C LEU A 15 -3.25 3.12 43.28
N ASP A 16 -4.45 3.17 42.69
CA ASP A 16 -4.68 2.96 41.26
C ASP A 16 -3.99 4.02 40.40
N LYS A 17 -3.89 5.27 40.88
CA LYS A 17 -3.15 6.36 40.21
C LYS A 17 -1.64 6.30 40.42
N MET A 18 -1.12 5.39 41.26
CA MET A 18 0.30 5.34 41.57
C MET A 18 1.10 4.84 40.35
N CYS A 19 1.92 5.72 39.78
CA CYS A 19 2.72 5.44 38.59
C CYS A 19 1.90 4.91 37.40
N ASP A 20 0.65 5.34 37.27
CA ASP A 20 -0.29 4.98 36.19
C ASP A 20 0.22 5.32 34.78
N PHE A 21 1.10 6.33 34.66
CA PHE A 21 1.79 6.65 33.41
C PHE A 21 2.62 5.50 32.83
N LEU A 22 2.92 4.46 33.62
CA LEU A 22 3.57 3.24 33.12
C LEU A 22 2.63 2.41 32.25
N ASP A 23 1.32 2.60 32.33
CA ASP A 23 0.33 1.82 31.56
C ASP A 23 0.18 2.34 30.12
N ASP A 24 0.59 3.60 29.86
CA ASP A 24 0.48 4.27 28.56
C ASP A 24 1.86 4.77 28.08
N ASP A 25 2.29 4.32 26.90
CA ASP A 25 3.62 4.64 26.39
C ASP A 25 3.80 6.13 26.01
N SER A 26 2.72 6.85 25.73
CA SER A 26 2.77 8.30 25.43
C SER A 26 2.95 9.10 26.72
N GLU A 27 2.22 8.73 27.78
CA GLU A 27 2.37 9.29 29.12
C GLU A 27 3.73 8.98 29.72
N LEU A 28 4.24 7.75 29.54
CA LEU A 28 5.59 7.35 29.92
C LEU A 28 6.64 8.28 29.29
N LYS A 29 6.57 8.49 27.97
CA LYS A 29 7.48 9.40 27.26
C LYS A 29 7.36 10.83 27.77
N ARG A 30 6.14 11.30 28.04
CA ARG A 30 5.89 12.64 28.60
C ARG A 30 6.54 12.81 29.98
N LYS A 31 6.37 11.82 30.86
CA LYS A 31 6.94 11.83 32.22
C LYS A 31 8.47 11.75 32.22
N ILE A 32 9.05 10.89 31.38
CA ILE A 32 10.51 10.80 31.22
C ILE A 32 11.06 12.12 30.63
N SER A 33 10.38 12.74 29.67
CA SER A 33 10.78 14.04 29.13
C SER A 33 10.82 15.14 30.21
N ALA A 34 9.80 15.17 31.08
CA ALA A 34 9.67 16.18 32.12
C ALA A 34 10.59 15.97 33.33
N HIS A 35 10.84 14.71 33.72
CA HIS A 35 11.48 14.37 35.00
C HIS A 35 12.75 13.51 34.85
N GLY A 36 13.10 13.08 33.64
CA GLY A 36 14.19 12.16 33.35
C GLY A 36 13.91 10.72 33.80
N SER A 37 14.91 9.84 33.66
CA SER A 37 14.87 8.44 34.10
C SER A 37 14.65 8.28 35.62
N LYS A 38 14.86 9.34 36.41
CA LYS A 38 14.64 9.35 37.87
C LYS A 38 13.21 9.01 38.26
N ILE A 39 12.20 9.40 37.48
CA ILE A 39 10.79 9.11 37.82
C ILE A 39 10.48 7.60 37.74
N VAL A 40 11.06 6.91 36.75
CA VAL A 40 10.91 5.45 36.59
C VAL A 40 11.65 4.73 37.73
N LYS A 41 12.84 5.23 38.09
CA LYS A 41 13.61 4.74 39.24
C LYS A 41 12.83 4.88 40.55
N GLN A 42 12.23 6.05 40.79
CA GLN A 42 11.40 6.30 41.96
C GLN A 42 10.17 5.39 42.03
N CYS A 43 9.52 5.13 40.89
CA CYS A 43 8.42 4.16 40.84
C CYS A 43 8.87 2.73 41.18
N SER A 44 10.00 2.29 40.62
CA SER A 44 10.56 0.95 40.82
C SER A 44 11.05 0.69 42.25
N GLU A 45 11.73 1.68 42.85
CA GLU A 45 12.45 1.51 44.12
C GLU A 45 11.64 1.97 45.35
N GLU A 46 10.72 2.93 45.19
CA GLU A 46 10.03 3.55 46.32
C GLU A 46 8.50 3.42 46.20
N LEU A 47 7.89 4.03 45.18
CA LEU A 47 6.43 4.27 45.18
C LEU A 47 5.61 2.99 45.03
N LEU A 48 5.96 2.11 44.09
CA LEU A 48 5.22 0.86 43.86
C LEU A 48 5.49 -0.18 44.95
N PRO A 49 6.74 -0.39 45.42
CA PRO A 49 6.98 -1.23 46.61
C PRO A 49 6.26 -0.75 47.86
N GLN A 50 6.18 0.57 48.09
CA GLN A 50 5.39 1.12 49.21
C GLN A 50 3.89 0.91 49.02
N ALA A 51 3.37 1.09 47.80
CA ALA A 51 1.95 0.88 47.49
C ALA A 51 1.51 -0.57 47.75
N LEU A 52 2.35 -1.55 47.39
CA LEU A 52 2.10 -2.98 47.65
C LEU A 52 2.09 -3.34 49.14
N ASN A 53 2.68 -2.49 50.00
CA ASN A 53 2.72 -2.65 51.45
C ASN A 53 1.91 -1.56 52.18
N ASP A 54 1.05 -0.81 51.48
CA ASP A 54 0.28 0.30 52.07
C ASP A 54 -0.90 -0.26 52.89
N LEU A 55 -1.11 0.29 54.09
CA LEU A 55 -2.24 -0.05 54.97
C LEU A 55 -3.60 0.15 54.28
N CYS A 56 -3.71 1.03 53.28
CA CYS A 56 -4.89 1.16 52.44
C CYS A 56 -5.20 -0.13 51.66
N LEU A 57 -4.17 -0.80 51.13
CA LEU A 57 -4.35 -2.04 50.37
C LEU A 57 -4.79 -3.18 51.27
N GLU A 58 -4.24 -3.26 52.49
CA GLU A 58 -4.70 -4.23 53.51
C GLU A 58 -6.17 -4.04 53.86
N LYS A 59 -6.62 -2.79 54.05
CA LYS A 59 -8.04 -2.49 54.32
C LYS A 59 -8.96 -2.86 53.15
N ILE A 60 -8.52 -2.64 51.90
CA ILE A 60 -9.27 -3.07 50.71
C ILE A 60 -9.29 -4.60 50.68
N ARG A 61 -8.20 -5.29 50.99
CA ARG A 61 -8.13 -6.76 51.04
C ARG A 61 -9.09 -7.36 52.06
N GLU A 62 -9.28 -6.72 53.22
CA GLU A 62 -10.23 -7.15 54.26
C GLU A 62 -11.70 -6.95 53.86
N GLN A 63 -12.03 -5.88 53.12
CA GLN A 63 -13.42 -5.51 52.83
C GLN A 63 -13.89 -5.89 51.42
N LEU A 64 -12.99 -5.90 50.44
CA LEU A 64 -13.21 -6.14 49.00
C LEU A 64 -12.05 -6.96 48.40
N PRO A 65 -11.94 -8.27 48.69
CA PRO A 65 -10.78 -9.08 48.33
C PRO A 65 -10.48 -9.15 46.82
N TRP A 66 -11.53 -9.20 45.98
CA TRP A 66 -11.36 -9.29 44.52
C TRP A 66 -10.85 -7.97 43.90
N GLU A 67 -11.23 -6.82 44.46
CA GLU A 67 -10.71 -5.53 44.00
C GLU A 67 -9.26 -5.30 44.47
N ALA A 68 -8.91 -5.83 45.64
CA ALA A 68 -7.53 -5.85 46.11
C ALA A 68 -6.64 -6.69 45.20
N GLU A 69 -7.09 -7.88 44.78
CA GLU A 69 -6.34 -8.75 43.87
C GLU A 69 -6.10 -8.10 42.50
N GLU A 70 -7.12 -7.44 41.93
CA GLU A 70 -6.97 -6.70 40.66
C GLU A 70 -5.98 -5.54 40.79
N LEU A 71 -6.06 -4.79 41.89
CA LEU A 71 -5.19 -3.64 42.15
C LEU A 71 -3.74 -4.07 42.45
N GLU A 72 -3.54 -5.13 43.22
CA GLU A 72 -2.24 -5.75 43.48
C GLU A 72 -1.57 -6.16 42.18
N LYS A 73 -2.30 -6.89 41.32
CA LYS A 73 -1.80 -7.31 40.02
C LYS A 73 -1.36 -6.12 39.16
N LYS A 74 -2.17 -5.05 39.10
CA LYS A 74 -1.79 -3.82 38.37
C LYS A 74 -0.51 -3.19 38.91
N LEU A 75 -0.37 -3.08 40.23
CA LEU A 75 0.81 -2.51 40.86
C LEU A 75 2.07 -3.38 40.62
N GLU A 76 1.93 -4.71 40.66
CA GLU A 76 2.99 -5.67 40.34
C GLU A 76 3.42 -5.60 38.87
N GLU A 77 2.46 -5.51 37.93
CA GLU A 77 2.73 -5.35 36.50
C GLU A 77 3.48 -4.04 36.22
N ARG A 78 3.06 -2.94 36.84
CA ARG A 78 3.77 -1.65 36.76
C ARG A 78 5.18 -1.74 37.33
N LEU A 79 5.36 -2.41 38.46
CA LEU A 79 6.67 -2.59 39.09
C LEU A 79 7.60 -3.41 38.19
N ALA A 80 7.09 -4.49 37.59
CA ALA A 80 7.83 -5.29 36.62
C ALA A 80 8.22 -4.47 35.39
N LYS A 81 7.30 -3.67 34.83
CA LYS A 81 7.57 -2.78 33.69
C LYS A 81 8.65 -1.73 34.04
N ALA A 82 8.55 -1.10 35.21
CA ALA A 82 9.54 -0.11 35.67
C ALA A 82 10.95 -0.72 35.80
N LYS A 83 11.06 -1.93 36.39
CA LYS A 83 12.33 -2.66 36.47
C LYS A 83 12.89 -2.99 35.09
N ALA A 84 12.05 -3.53 34.20
CA ALA A 84 12.45 -3.90 32.84
C ALA A 84 12.86 -2.71 31.95
N LEU A 85 12.41 -1.49 32.28
CA LEU A 85 12.81 -0.25 31.61
C LEU A 85 14.16 0.29 32.11
N LEU A 86 14.55 -0.05 33.34
CA LEU A 86 15.84 0.34 33.94
C LEU A 86 16.97 -0.61 33.55
N GLU A 87 16.64 -1.81 33.05
CA GLU A 87 17.61 -2.75 32.52
C GLU A 87 18.18 -2.24 31.18
N PRO A 88 19.51 -2.06 31.06
CA PRO A 88 20.13 -1.56 29.85
C PRO A 88 19.98 -2.57 28.72
N LYS A 89 19.41 -2.12 27.61
CA LYS A 89 19.21 -2.91 26.39
C LYS A 89 20.08 -2.35 25.26
N PRO A 90 20.62 -3.20 24.38
CA PRO A 90 21.45 -2.72 23.29
C PRO A 90 20.61 -1.97 22.25
N LEU A 91 21.22 -1.00 21.58
CA LEU A 91 20.57 -0.24 20.51
C LEU A 91 20.20 -1.16 19.34
N GLU A 92 18.95 -1.10 18.89
CA GLU A 92 18.51 -1.79 17.68
C GLU A 92 18.95 -0.98 16.45
N PHE A 93 19.48 -1.66 15.43
CA PHE A 93 20.04 -1.06 14.22
C PHE A 93 19.65 -1.89 13.01
N TYR A 94 19.21 -1.20 11.96
CA TYR A 94 18.80 -1.80 10.69
C TYR A 94 19.31 -0.93 9.53
N VAL A 95 19.83 -1.55 8.49
CA VAL A 95 20.20 -0.88 7.23
C VAL A 95 19.32 -1.34 6.10
N ASP A 96 18.80 -0.38 5.35
CA ASP A 96 18.07 -0.62 4.12
C ASP A 96 18.78 0.05 2.94
N CYS A 97 19.00 -0.69 1.86
CA CYS A 97 19.57 -0.17 0.62
C CYS A 97 19.09 -0.97 -0.60
N PRO A 98 19.03 -0.36 -1.79
CA PRO A 98 18.80 -1.08 -3.03
C PRO A 98 19.80 -2.22 -3.23
N SER A 99 19.33 -3.38 -3.72
CA SER A 99 20.19 -4.51 -4.08
C SER A 99 20.93 -4.29 -5.40
N GLU A 100 20.49 -3.34 -6.22
CA GLU A 100 21.06 -3.00 -7.52
C GLU A 100 21.11 -1.48 -7.71
N VAL A 101 22.12 -0.98 -8.41
CA VAL A 101 22.25 0.46 -8.75
C VAL A 101 23.04 0.62 -10.05
N TYR A 102 22.75 1.65 -10.85
CA TYR A 102 23.55 1.93 -12.03
C TYR A 102 24.83 2.72 -11.70
N THR A 103 25.88 2.58 -12.51
CA THR A 103 27.18 3.24 -12.29
C THR A 103 27.12 4.76 -12.21
N ASP A 104 26.13 5.38 -12.85
CA ASP A 104 25.90 6.83 -12.88
C ASP A 104 24.92 7.33 -11.81
N GLU A 105 24.34 6.42 -11.02
CA GLU A 105 23.33 6.73 -10.02
C GLU A 105 23.89 6.92 -8.60
N GLN A 106 23.08 7.53 -7.75
CA GLN A 106 23.36 7.70 -6.33
C GLN A 106 22.69 6.56 -5.56
N LEU A 107 23.48 5.81 -4.80
CA LEU A 107 23.00 4.83 -3.85
C LEU A 107 22.53 5.54 -2.57
N ARG A 108 21.27 5.33 -2.19
CA ARG A 108 20.71 5.80 -0.92
C ARG A 108 20.70 4.67 0.09
N VAL A 109 21.37 4.86 1.21
CA VAL A 109 21.45 3.89 2.31
C VAL A 109 20.72 4.47 3.51
N SER A 110 19.61 3.85 3.91
CA SER A 110 18.82 4.26 5.07
C SER A 110 19.28 3.49 6.31
N VAL A 111 19.68 4.20 7.34
CA VAL A 111 20.10 3.63 8.63
C VAL A 111 19.05 3.99 9.68
N THR A 112 18.39 2.98 10.23
CA THR A 112 17.40 3.15 11.30
C THR A 112 17.96 2.67 12.64
N LEU A 113 17.91 3.57 13.62
CA LEU A 113 18.41 3.37 14.98
C LEU A 113 17.24 3.46 15.95
N LYS A 114 17.03 2.43 16.77
CA LYS A 114 15.97 2.41 17.79
C LYS A 114 16.60 2.25 19.16
N ASN A 115 16.32 3.22 20.02
CA ASN A 115 16.80 3.25 21.39
C ASN A 115 15.70 2.71 22.33
N PRO A 116 15.84 1.47 22.83
CA PRO A 116 14.88 0.89 23.77
C PRO A 116 15.05 1.40 25.21
N ASN A 117 16.05 2.24 25.48
CA ASN A 117 16.38 2.70 26.84
C ASN A 117 15.66 4.00 27.18
N ILE A 118 15.52 4.24 28.48
CA ILE A 118 14.92 5.46 29.05
C ILE A 118 15.87 6.67 29.11
N ASP A 119 17.14 6.47 28.74
CA ASP A 119 18.15 7.51 28.60
C ASP A 119 18.53 7.71 27.12
N ASN A 120 18.97 8.92 26.77
CA ASN A 120 19.45 9.23 25.43
C ASN A 120 20.77 8.48 25.14
N THR A 121 20.92 8.00 23.92
CA THR A 121 22.14 7.30 23.49
C THR A 121 22.81 8.06 22.36
N ASN A 122 24.14 8.17 22.44
CA ASN A 122 24.96 8.77 21.41
C ASN A 122 25.64 7.68 20.58
N VAL A 123 25.55 7.78 19.26
CA VAL A 123 26.07 6.77 18.33
C VAL A 123 26.97 7.39 17.28
N SER A 124 27.95 6.62 16.80
CA SER A 124 28.76 6.98 15.63
C SER A 124 28.54 5.97 14.53
N ILE A 125 28.40 6.46 13.30
CA ILE A 125 28.20 5.62 12.11
C ILE A 125 29.44 5.75 11.24
N GLU A 126 29.96 4.61 10.81
CA GLU A 126 31.09 4.49 9.90
C GLU A 126 30.69 3.59 8.74
N VAL A 127 30.97 4.01 7.51
CA VAL A 127 30.67 3.24 6.31
C VAL A 127 31.97 2.88 5.61
N VAL A 128 32.17 1.59 5.36
CA VAL A 128 33.38 1.03 4.75
C VAL A 128 32.97 0.24 3.52
N GLY A 129 33.63 0.46 2.39
CA GLY A 129 33.35 -0.32 1.18
C GLY A 129 33.82 0.33 -0.10
N GLU A 130 33.36 -0.22 -1.21
CA GLU A 130 33.72 0.20 -2.57
C GLU A 130 32.82 1.34 -3.09
N PHE A 131 32.41 2.23 -2.20
CA PHE A 131 31.54 3.36 -2.49
C PHE A 131 32.21 4.67 -2.05
N GLU A 132 31.91 5.75 -2.75
CA GLU A 132 32.34 7.10 -2.39
C GLU A 132 31.20 7.82 -1.68
N LEU A 133 31.48 8.36 -0.48
CA LEU A 133 30.53 9.16 0.26
C LEU A 133 30.34 10.50 -0.45
N MET A 134 29.08 10.85 -0.73
CA MET A 134 28.76 12.14 -1.32
C MET A 134 28.69 13.26 -0.28
N GLN A 135 28.45 12.89 0.98
CA GLN A 135 28.38 13.81 2.12
C GLN A 135 29.08 13.19 3.33
N PRO A 136 29.75 14.00 4.17
CA PRO A 136 30.33 13.51 5.41
C PRO A 136 29.21 13.05 6.37
N ILE A 137 29.39 11.89 6.97
CA ILE A 137 28.47 11.38 8.00
C ILE A 137 28.70 12.18 9.28
N GLN A 138 27.62 12.63 9.92
CA GLN A 138 27.71 13.30 11.21
C GLN A 138 28.33 12.35 12.25
N ASN A 139 29.44 12.78 12.83
CA ASN A 139 30.01 12.12 13.99
C ASN A 139 29.15 12.45 15.20
N ASN A 140 28.79 11.44 16.00
CA ASN A 140 28.02 11.58 17.23
C ASN A 140 26.55 12.01 17.03
N ILE A 141 25.70 11.05 16.69
CA ILE A 141 24.26 11.20 16.54
C ILE A 141 23.58 10.83 17.87
N MET A 142 22.86 11.79 18.44
CA MET A 142 21.97 11.54 19.58
C MET A 142 20.68 10.87 19.10
N VAL A 143 20.37 9.71 19.70
CA VAL A 143 19.11 8.96 19.58
C VAL A 143 18.34 9.12 20.89
N PRO A 144 17.21 9.85 20.91
CA PRO A 144 16.44 10.08 22.11
C PRO A 144 15.96 8.78 22.78
N PHE A 145 15.68 8.82 24.08
CA PHE A 145 15.09 7.70 24.82
C PHE A 145 13.78 7.20 24.16
N LEU A 146 13.55 5.89 24.20
CA LEU A 146 12.32 5.23 23.69
C LEU A 146 11.89 5.71 22.29
N SER A 147 12.86 6.03 21.43
CA SER A 147 12.62 6.65 20.13
C SER A 147 13.33 5.92 19.00
N THR A 148 12.88 6.20 17.78
CA THR A 148 13.51 5.72 16.55
C THR A 148 14.00 6.91 15.76
N LYS A 149 15.21 6.82 15.21
CA LYS A 149 15.83 7.84 14.37
C LYS A 149 16.35 7.19 13.10
N SER A 150 15.94 7.73 11.95
CA SER A 150 16.42 7.29 10.65
C SER A 150 17.32 8.34 10.01
N LEU A 151 18.33 7.87 9.28
CA LEU A 151 19.35 8.70 8.64
C LEU A 151 19.55 8.19 7.22
N GLU A 152 19.74 9.11 6.27
CA GLU A 152 20.04 8.76 4.89
C GLU A 152 21.51 9.07 4.59
N ILE A 153 22.22 8.10 4.03
CA ILE A 153 23.61 8.21 3.61
C ILE A 153 23.65 8.07 2.09
N LEU A 154 24.14 9.11 1.42
CA LEU A 154 24.25 9.16 -0.05
C LEU A 154 25.65 8.75 -0.50
N MET A 155 25.72 7.80 -1.42
CA MET A 155 26.96 7.23 -1.91
C MET A 155 26.95 7.03 -3.42
N ARG A 156 28.14 6.95 -4.04
CA ARG A 156 28.30 6.58 -5.46
C ARG A 156 29.17 5.32 -5.58
N PRO A 157 28.80 4.35 -6.44
CA PRO A 157 29.61 3.15 -6.63
C PRO A 157 30.95 3.43 -7.32
N LYS A 158 32.03 2.74 -6.88
CA LYS A 158 33.34 2.76 -7.54
C LYS A 158 33.44 1.65 -8.59
N GLY A 159 32.90 1.90 -9.77
CA GLY A 159 32.90 0.96 -10.91
C GLY A 159 31.80 -0.11 -10.83
N LYS A 160 31.79 -1.04 -11.80
CA LYS A 160 30.74 -2.06 -11.98
C LYS A 160 30.98 -3.38 -11.25
N GLY A 161 29.93 -4.20 -11.16
CA GLY A 161 29.92 -5.54 -10.56
C GLY A 161 29.37 -5.55 -9.13
N LYS A 162 29.45 -6.70 -8.45
CA LYS A 162 29.02 -6.85 -7.05
C LYS A 162 29.97 -6.12 -6.12
N LYS A 163 29.47 -5.08 -5.45
CA LYS A 163 30.20 -4.23 -4.51
C LYS A 163 29.76 -4.50 -3.09
N LYS A 164 30.72 -4.53 -2.17
CA LYS A 164 30.46 -4.70 -0.73
C LYS A 164 30.36 -3.34 -0.04
N LEU A 165 29.38 -3.23 0.85
CA LEU A 165 29.15 -2.09 1.71
C LEU A 165 28.98 -2.58 3.14
N THR A 166 29.79 -2.10 4.06
CA THR A 166 29.66 -2.38 5.50
C THR A 166 29.28 -1.11 6.23
N VAL A 167 28.16 -1.13 6.93
CA VAL A 167 27.75 -0.03 7.82
C VAL A 167 28.01 -0.47 9.25
N LYS A 168 28.81 0.31 9.97
CA LYS A 168 29.16 0.07 11.37
C LYS A 168 28.53 1.14 12.24
N VAL A 169 27.89 0.72 13.32
CA VAL A 169 27.31 1.60 14.33
C VAL A 169 27.97 1.30 15.67
N LYS A 170 28.53 2.33 16.29
CA LYS A 170 29.16 2.22 17.61
C LYS A 170 28.40 3.11 18.59
N ASP A 171 27.87 2.52 19.65
CA ASP A 171 27.37 3.22 20.82
C ASP A 171 28.39 3.10 21.98
N GLN A 172 28.06 3.62 23.16
CA GLN A 172 28.97 3.58 24.32
C GLN A 172 29.20 2.15 24.87
N ALA A 173 28.33 1.19 24.55
CA ALA A 173 28.35 -0.15 25.10
C ALA A 173 28.81 -1.22 24.10
N SER A 174 28.63 -0.99 22.80
CA SER A 174 28.76 -1.99 21.76
C SER A 174 29.05 -1.41 20.37
N ALA A 175 29.72 -2.21 19.54
CA ALA A 175 29.89 -1.97 18.12
C ALA A 175 29.15 -3.05 17.34
N ARG A 176 28.29 -2.63 16.42
CA ARG A 176 27.50 -3.51 15.54
C ARG A 176 27.82 -3.17 14.10
N GLN A 177 27.69 -4.14 13.21
CA GLN A 177 27.91 -3.94 11.79
C GLN A 177 26.97 -4.78 10.95
N GLU A 178 26.62 -4.27 9.78
CA GLU A 178 25.84 -4.95 8.76
C GLU A 178 26.57 -4.88 7.43
N GLU A 179 26.67 -6.01 6.74
CA GLU A 179 27.33 -6.15 5.44
C GLU A 179 26.30 -6.38 4.35
N LEU A 180 26.37 -5.55 3.32
CA LEU A 180 25.46 -5.50 2.19
C LEU A 180 26.24 -5.77 0.90
N THR A 181 25.63 -6.49 -0.03
CA THR A 181 26.18 -6.74 -1.36
C THR A 181 25.25 -6.13 -2.39
N ILE A 182 25.77 -5.21 -3.21
CA ILE A 182 24.99 -4.40 -4.13
C ILE A 182 25.53 -4.65 -5.54
N ASP A 183 24.66 -4.99 -6.49
CA ASP A 183 25.04 -5.21 -7.88
C ASP A 183 25.06 -3.91 -8.66
N VAL A 184 26.25 -3.48 -9.08
CA VAL A 184 26.42 -2.22 -9.83
C VAL A 184 26.44 -2.50 -11.32
N LYS A 185 25.39 -2.06 -12.02
CA LYS A 185 25.20 -2.27 -13.45
C LYS A 185 25.66 -1.05 -14.25
N GLU A 186 26.18 -1.29 -15.44
CA GLU A 186 26.45 -0.22 -16.40
C GLU A 186 25.14 0.20 -17.06
N TYR A 187 24.89 1.50 -17.23
CA TYR A 187 23.71 2.00 -17.94
C TYR A 187 24.08 2.29 -19.41
N ARG A 188 23.52 1.53 -20.35
CA ARG A 188 23.81 1.64 -21.79
C ARG A 188 22.57 1.33 -22.63
N VAL A 189 22.19 2.29 -23.47
CA VAL A 189 21.05 2.22 -24.39
C VAL A 189 21.57 2.01 -25.82
N GLU A 190 21.34 0.85 -26.42
CA GLU A 190 21.84 0.55 -27.76
C GLU A 190 21.01 -0.52 -28.47
N LEU A 191 20.44 -0.16 -29.63
CA LEU A 191 19.71 -1.08 -30.50
C LEU A 191 20.42 -1.24 -31.84
N GLU A 192 20.63 -2.48 -32.26
CA GLU A 192 21.05 -2.83 -33.60
C GLU A 192 19.81 -3.23 -34.43
N ALA A 193 19.62 -2.57 -35.57
CA ALA A 193 18.50 -2.81 -36.47
C ALA A 193 19.01 -3.06 -37.90
N SER A 194 18.50 -4.10 -38.55
CA SER A 194 18.81 -4.40 -39.96
C SER A 194 17.55 -4.86 -40.71
N LEU A 195 17.58 -4.67 -42.03
CA LEU A 195 16.47 -4.97 -42.93
C LEU A 195 16.94 -5.93 -44.01
N GLU A 196 16.22 -7.02 -44.20
CA GLU A 196 16.41 -7.98 -45.29
C GLU A 196 15.24 -7.91 -46.26
N MET A 197 15.52 -7.87 -47.56
CA MET A 197 14.52 -7.74 -48.62
C MET A 197 15.00 -8.45 -49.90
N PRO A 198 14.09 -8.98 -50.74
CA PRO A 198 14.43 -9.53 -52.05
C PRO A 198 15.12 -8.51 -52.95
N LYS A 199 16.14 -8.95 -53.68
CA LYS A 199 16.87 -8.09 -54.64
C LYS A 199 16.08 -7.81 -55.92
N GLU A 200 15.10 -8.66 -56.22
CA GLU A 200 14.22 -8.56 -57.39
C GLU A 200 12.76 -8.62 -56.92
N ILE A 201 11.94 -7.66 -57.36
CA ILE A 201 10.51 -7.59 -57.06
C ILE A 201 9.73 -7.47 -58.38
N VAL A 202 8.66 -8.25 -58.53
CA VAL A 202 7.74 -8.16 -59.67
C VAL A 202 6.65 -7.15 -59.32
N LEU A 203 6.41 -6.18 -60.21
CA LEU A 203 5.44 -5.13 -59.94
C LEU A 203 4.02 -5.72 -59.78
N GLY A 204 3.34 -5.35 -58.70
CA GLY A 204 2.00 -5.84 -58.38
C GLY A 204 1.91 -7.25 -57.78
N GLU A 205 3.04 -7.89 -57.48
CA GLU A 205 3.09 -9.15 -56.71
C GLU A 205 3.56 -8.91 -55.27
N ASP A 206 3.13 -9.79 -54.37
CA ASP A 206 3.48 -9.74 -52.96
C ASP A 206 4.95 -10.16 -52.75
N PHE A 207 5.65 -9.45 -51.88
CA PHE A 207 7.02 -9.79 -51.45
C PHE A 207 7.17 -9.60 -49.95
N THR A 208 8.11 -10.33 -49.34
CA THR A 208 8.33 -10.30 -47.89
C THR A 208 9.58 -9.48 -47.55
N ILE A 209 9.46 -8.58 -46.57
CA ILE A 209 10.59 -7.91 -45.92
C ILE A 209 10.76 -8.47 -44.51
N THR A 210 11.99 -8.54 -44.02
CA THR A 210 12.29 -9.01 -42.66
C THR A 210 13.08 -7.95 -41.89
N TYR A 211 12.51 -7.44 -40.80
CA TYR A 211 13.21 -6.61 -39.83
C TYR A 211 13.90 -7.50 -38.81
N LYS A 212 15.20 -7.31 -38.58
CA LYS A 212 15.96 -7.94 -37.50
C LYS A 212 16.39 -6.89 -36.49
N LEU A 213 15.99 -7.06 -35.24
CA LEU A 213 16.22 -6.12 -34.15
C LEU A 213 16.95 -6.84 -33.02
N LYS A 214 18.02 -6.23 -32.50
CA LYS A 214 18.83 -6.79 -31.42
C LYS A 214 19.18 -5.73 -30.39
N ASN A 215 18.83 -5.98 -29.13
CA ASN A 215 19.22 -5.10 -28.04
C ASN A 215 20.68 -5.38 -27.63
N LYS A 216 21.59 -4.45 -27.92
CA LYS A 216 23.00 -4.50 -27.52
C LYS A 216 23.28 -3.74 -26.22
N GLY A 217 22.28 -3.06 -25.67
CA GLY A 217 22.36 -2.32 -24.42
C GLY A 217 22.37 -3.21 -23.18
N SER A 218 22.36 -2.57 -22.01
CA SER A 218 22.30 -3.22 -20.69
C SER A 218 20.94 -3.11 -20.02
N ILE A 219 19.96 -2.51 -20.71
CA ILE A 219 18.59 -2.25 -20.21
C ILE A 219 17.55 -2.70 -21.23
N GLU A 220 16.32 -2.93 -20.78
CA GLU A 220 15.21 -3.28 -21.67
C GLU A 220 14.81 -2.08 -22.55
N LEU A 221 14.53 -2.37 -23.81
CA LEU A 221 14.12 -1.38 -24.80
C LEU A 221 12.73 -1.71 -25.29
N GLU A 222 11.87 -0.71 -25.36
CA GLU A 222 10.63 -0.82 -26.11
C GLU A 222 10.83 -0.19 -27.49
N VAL A 223 10.56 -0.99 -28.52
CA VAL A 223 10.80 -0.65 -29.91
C VAL A 223 9.47 -0.58 -30.65
N ASP A 224 9.21 0.55 -31.27
CA ASP A 224 8.07 0.76 -32.13
C ASP A 224 8.46 0.44 -33.59
N VAL A 225 7.87 -0.63 -34.13
CA VAL A 225 8.05 -1.06 -35.51
C VAL A 225 6.79 -0.69 -36.29
N VAL A 226 6.94 0.16 -37.30
CA VAL A 226 5.85 0.57 -38.19
C VAL A 226 5.96 -0.24 -39.47
N ASN A 227 4.85 -0.87 -39.88
CA ASN A 227 4.76 -1.54 -41.17
C ASN A 227 4.92 -0.48 -42.28
N PRO A 228 5.91 -0.62 -43.17
CA PRO A 228 6.19 0.36 -44.22
C PRO A 228 5.10 0.46 -45.30
N PHE A 229 4.26 -0.57 -45.46
CA PHE A 229 3.20 -0.61 -46.45
C PHE A 229 1.83 -0.23 -45.87
N GLU A 230 1.68 -0.34 -44.54
CA GLU A 230 0.47 0.03 -43.82
C GLU A 230 0.87 0.82 -42.57
N PRO A 231 1.05 2.16 -42.65
CA PRO A 231 1.52 2.97 -41.52
C PRO A 231 0.61 2.94 -40.28
N SER A 232 -0.65 2.51 -40.44
CA SER A 232 -1.59 2.25 -39.34
C SER A 232 -1.29 0.96 -38.56
N ASP A 233 -0.55 0.03 -39.16
CA ASP A 233 -0.09 -1.20 -38.52
C ASP A 233 1.25 -0.95 -37.81
N LYS A 234 1.13 -0.60 -36.52
CA LYS A 234 2.25 -0.36 -35.62
C LYS A 234 2.30 -1.47 -34.59
N THR A 235 3.45 -2.14 -34.51
CA THR A 235 3.73 -3.14 -33.49
C THR A 235 4.76 -2.62 -32.50
N THR A 236 4.45 -2.74 -31.22
CA THR A 236 5.39 -2.40 -30.13
C THR A 236 5.99 -3.69 -29.58
N LEU A 237 7.32 -3.74 -29.47
CA LEU A 237 8.09 -4.89 -29.02
C LEU A 237 8.93 -4.51 -27.81
N VAL A 238 9.02 -5.39 -26.81
CA VAL A 238 9.94 -5.22 -25.68
C VAL A 238 11.12 -6.18 -25.88
N LEU A 239 12.33 -5.65 -25.92
CA LEU A 239 13.57 -6.41 -26.11
C LEU A 239 14.43 -6.36 -24.85
N LYS A 240 14.68 -7.54 -24.27
CA LYS A 240 15.60 -7.70 -23.15
C LYS A 240 17.06 -7.52 -23.59
N PRO A 241 17.99 -7.18 -22.69
CA PRO A 241 19.42 -7.10 -23.01
C PRO A 241 19.91 -8.38 -23.69
N GLY A 242 20.46 -8.26 -24.89
CA GLY A 242 20.96 -9.37 -25.71
C GLY A 242 19.90 -10.11 -26.54
N GLU A 243 18.62 -9.80 -26.37
CA GLU A 243 17.53 -10.42 -27.12
C GLU A 243 17.52 -9.97 -28.59
N GLU A 244 17.18 -10.91 -29.48
CA GLU A 244 17.11 -10.72 -30.92
C GLU A 244 15.74 -11.22 -31.41
N THR A 245 15.06 -10.38 -32.19
CA THR A 245 13.77 -10.72 -32.80
C THR A 245 13.77 -10.39 -34.27
N SER A 246 12.98 -11.16 -35.03
CA SER A 246 12.69 -10.86 -36.43
C SER A 246 11.19 -10.70 -36.67
N ARG A 247 10.81 -9.79 -37.55
CA ARG A 247 9.42 -9.60 -38.01
C ARG A 247 9.36 -9.57 -39.52
N GLU A 248 8.43 -10.34 -40.06
CA GLU A 248 8.17 -10.41 -41.49
C GLU A 248 6.93 -9.60 -41.83
N TYR A 249 7.02 -8.76 -42.85
CA TYR A 249 5.88 -8.04 -43.42
C TYR A 249 5.75 -8.37 -44.90
N VAL A 250 4.52 -8.54 -45.36
CA VAL A 250 4.20 -8.73 -46.77
C VAL A 250 3.81 -7.38 -47.34
N GLY A 251 4.50 -6.97 -48.40
CA GLY A 251 4.27 -5.72 -49.10
C GLY A 251 3.99 -5.94 -50.57
N LYS A 252 3.45 -4.91 -51.21
CA LYS A 252 3.18 -4.86 -52.66
C LYS A 252 3.60 -3.49 -53.19
N LEU A 253 4.43 -3.47 -54.22
CA LEU A 253 4.83 -2.24 -54.89
C LEU A 253 3.88 -1.96 -56.06
N GLU A 254 3.20 -0.82 -56.02
CA GLU A 254 2.29 -0.37 -57.08
C GLU A 254 2.94 0.61 -58.07
N GLU A 255 4.09 1.20 -57.70
CA GLU A 255 4.85 2.14 -58.54
C GLU A 255 6.32 1.74 -58.71
N GLU A 256 6.96 2.16 -59.81
CA GLU A 256 8.38 1.91 -60.09
C GLU A 256 9.30 2.71 -59.16
N THR A 257 9.55 2.22 -57.95
CA THR A 257 10.51 2.81 -56.99
C THR A 257 11.85 2.08 -57.02
N ARG A 258 12.95 2.78 -57.33
CA ARG A 258 14.31 2.19 -57.44
C ARG A 258 15.01 1.98 -56.09
N ILE A 259 14.60 2.70 -55.06
CA ILE A 259 15.20 2.67 -53.72
C ILE A 259 14.06 2.59 -52.71
N PHE A 260 14.10 1.60 -51.83
CA PHE A 260 13.15 1.51 -50.71
C PHE A 260 13.71 2.24 -49.51
N GLN A 261 12.97 3.25 -49.05
CA GLN A 261 13.25 3.96 -47.81
C GLN A 261 12.43 3.31 -46.69
N ALA A 262 13.11 2.60 -45.81
CA ALA A 262 12.46 2.05 -44.63
C ALA A 262 12.10 3.17 -43.64
N PRO A 263 10.99 3.05 -42.90
CA PRO A 263 10.58 4.01 -41.90
C PRO A 263 11.63 4.13 -40.79
N SER A 264 11.75 5.33 -40.22
CA SER A 264 12.56 5.57 -39.02
C SER A 264 12.05 4.70 -37.87
N LEU A 265 12.97 4.08 -37.14
CA LEU A 265 12.65 3.22 -36.01
C LEU A 265 12.83 4.02 -34.72
N VAL A 266 11.79 4.08 -33.91
CA VAL A 266 11.83 4.78 -32.61
C VAL A 266 11.89 3.72 -31.52
N TYR A 267 12.87 3.84 -30.63
CA TYR A 267 12.93 3.01 -29.44
C TYR A 267 13.10 3.85 -28.19
N ARG A 268 12.51 3.38 -27.10
CA ARG A 268 12.58 4.01 -25.80
C ARG A 268 13.19 3.08 -24.78
N ASP A 269 14.01 3.64 -23.92
CA ASP A 269 14.48 2.90 -22.77
C ASP A 269 13.38 2.85 -21.69
N LEU A 270 13.11 1.67 -21.14
CA LEU A 270 11.97 1.48 -20.22
C LEU A 270 12.21 2.01 -18.80
N ILE A 271 13.45 2.38 -18.46
CA ILE A 271 13.84 2.81 -17.11
C ILE A 271 13.73 4.33 -16.96
N ARG A 272 14.26 5.08 -17.93
CA ARG A 272 14.35 6.55 -17.95
C ARG A 272 13.51 7.18 -19.05
N GLY A 273 12.93 6.40 -19.96
CA GLY A 273 12.00 6.88 -20.99
C GLY A 273 12.66 7.67 -22.12
N ASN A 274 13.99 7.65 -22.25
CA ASN A 274 14.69 8.37 -23.31
C ASN A 274 14.34 7.75 -24.66
N LYS A 275 13.89 8.61 -25.59
CA LYS A 275 13.59 8.22 -26.95
C LYS A 275 14.82 8.39 -27.82
N VAL A 276 15.14 7.36 -28.59
CA VAL A 276 16.22 7.37 -29.56
C VAL A 276 15.65 6.96 -30.92
N GLU A 277 16.02 7.71 -31.95
CA GLU A 277 15.68 7.40 -33.34
C GLU A 277 16.83 6.63 -33.99
N ALA A 278 16.53 5.45 -34.53
CA ALA A 278 17.43 4.68 -35.37
C ALA A 278 16.95 4.75 -36.83
N GLN A 279 17.91 4.81 -37.75
CA GLN A 279 17.64 4.73 -39.19
C GLN A 279 18.14 3.39 -39.73
N PHE A 280 17.31 2.74 -40.53
CA PHE A 280 17.78 1.60 -41.33
C PHE A 280 18.68 2.08 -42.46
N LYS A 281 19.59 1.21 -42.90
CA LYS A 281 20.36 1.45 -44.12
C LYS A 281 19.43 1.29 -45.34
N PRO A 282 19.49 2.18 -46.35
CA PRO A 282 18.68 2.07 -47.56
C PRO A 282 19.08 0.83 -48.38
N VAL A 283 18.11 0.24 -49.08
CA VAL A 283 18.29 -0.96 -49.91
C VAL A 283 17.87 -0.67 -51.35
N GLU A 284 18.74 -0.99 -52.32
CA GLU A 284 18.46 -0.87 -53.76
C GLU A 284 17.70 -2.10 -54.30
N ILE A 285 16.71 -1.88 -55.17
CA ILE A 285 15.85 -2.94 -55.72
C ILE A 285 15.79 -2.86 -57.26
N LYS A 286 15.75 -4.03 -57.92
CA LYS A 286 15.45 -4.15 -59.36
C LYS A 286 14.01 -4.63 -59.59
N ILE A 287 13.23 -3.88 -60.38
CA ILE A 287 11.81 -4.19 -60.69
C ILE A 287 11.68 -4.86 -62.06
N LYS A 288 10.87 -5.94 -62.15
CA LYS A 288 10.47 -6.60 -63.41
C LYS A 288 8.98 -6.37 -63.70
N LYS A 289 8.62 -6.05 -64.96
CA LYS A 289 7.22 -5.92 -65.42
C LYS A 289 6.61 -7.29 -65.69
N LYS A 290 5.34 -7.45 -65.32
CA LYS A 290 4.56 -8.69 -65.44
C LYS A 290 4.22 -8.98 -66.92
N GLU A 291 4.51 -10.19 -67.40
CA GLU A 291 3.94 -10.73 -68.65
C GLU A 291 2.56 -11.34 -68.35
N GLU A 292 1.56 -10.99 -69.16
CA GLU A 292 0.19 -11.51 -69.03
C GLU A 292 0.13 -13.01 -69.34
N ARG A 293 -0.51 -13.79 -68.46
CA ARG A 293 -0.97 -15.15 -68.76
C ARG A 293 -2.44 -15.32 -68.36
N ILE A 294 -3.19 -15.88 -69.30
CA ILE A 294 -4.63 -16.13 -69.30
C ILE A 294 -5.00 -17.28 -68.35
N GLU A 295 -6.18 -17.13 -67.74
CA GLU A 295 -6.87 -17.94 -66.74
C GLU A 295 -7.08 -19.43 -67.08
N LYS A 296 -7.24 -20.23 -66.01
CA LYS A 296 -8.23 -21.31 -65.95
C LYS A 296 -8.88 -21.35 -64.57
N GLU A 297 -10.19 -21.13 -64.55
CA GLU A 297 -11.09 -21.40 -63.42
C GLU A 297 -11.12 -22.89 -63.08
N GLU A 298 -11.08 -23.24 -61.80
CA GLU A 298 -11.73 -24.44 -61.28
C GLU A 298 -12.45 -24.17 -59.95
N LYS A 299 -13.56 -24.89 -59.79
CA LYS A 299 -14.73 -24.66 -58.92
C LYS A 299 -14.47 -24.63 -57.41
N LYS A 300 -15.32 -23.85 -56.73
CA LYS A 300 -15.67 -23.95 -55.31
C LYS A 300 -16.28 -25.31 -54.96
N GLU A 301 -15.90 -25.84 -53.80
CA GLU A 301 -16.76 -26.65 -52.93
C GLU A 301 -16.34 -26.42 -51.46
N GLU A 302 -17.26 -25.93 -50.63
CA GLU A 302 -17.14 -25.93 -49.16
C GLU A 302 -17.40 -27.35 -48.61
N PRO A 303 -16.79 -27.69 -47.47
CA PRO A 303 -17.64 -28.19 -46.40
C PRO A 303 -17.27 -27.67 -44.99
N ARG A 304 -18.33 -27.22 -44.31
CA ARG A 304 -18.74 -27.49 -42.92
C ARG A 304 -17.67 -27.54 -41.81
N ARG A 305 -17.78 -26.56 -40.91
CA ARG A 305 -17.42 -26.67 -39.49
C ARG A 305 -18.13 -27.85 -38.84
N GLU A 306 -17.38 -28.73 -38.19
CA GLU A 306 -17.86 -29.56 -37.09
C GLU A 306 -17.25 -29.05 -35.78
N GLU A 307 -18.10 -28.57 -34.88
CA GLU A 307 -17.77 -28.39 -33.46
C GLU A 307 -17.72 -29.76 -32.79
N LYS A 308 -16.56 -30.15 -32.25
CA LYS A 308 -16.48 -31.19 -31.22
C LYS A 308 -16.48 -30.52 -29.84
N LYS A 309 -17.60 -30.66 -29.12
CA LYS A 309 -17.63 -30.54 -27.66
C LYS A 309 -17.14 -31.86 -27.08
N GLU A 310 -15.97 -31.85 -26.44
CA GLU A 310 -15.60 -32.90 -25.50
C GLU A 310 -16.28 -32.62 -24.16
N LEU A 311 -17.20 -33.51 -23.80
CA LEU A 311 -17.78 -33.62 -22.46
C LEU A 311 -16.74 -34.29 -21.56
N LEU A 312 -16.09 -33.51 -20.70
CA LEU A 312 -15.39 -34.05 -19.54
C LEU A 312 -16.45 -34.53 -18.52
N SER A 313 -16.37 -35.82 -18.19
CA SER A 313 -17.19 -36.49 -17.19
C SER A 313 -17.00 -35.89 -15.79
N LEU A 314 -18.10 -35.73 -15.05
CA LEU A 314 -18.13 -35.25 -13.66
C LEU A 314 -17.42 -36.17 -12.66
N GLU A 315 -17.09 -37.41 -13.05
CA GLU A 315 -16.48 -38.40 -12.15
C GLU A 315 -14.96 -38.24 -12.01
N ASP A 316 -14.27 -37.63 -12.99
CA ASP A 316 -12.84 -37.33 -12.89
C ASP A 316 -12.54 -36.05 -12.08
N VAL A 317 -13.52 -35.16 -11.93
CA VAL A 317 -13.41 -33.93 -11.13
C VAL A 317 -13.65 -34.21 -9.64
N LEU A 318 -14.45 -35.23 -9.30
CA LEU A 318 -14.82 -35.53 -7.92
C LEU A 318 -13.73 -36.28 -7.13
N ASP A 319 -12.81 -36.99 -7.80
CA ASP A 319 -11.76 -37.76 -7.11
C ASP A 319 -10.49 -36.94 -6.79
N GLN A 320 -10.32 -35.75 -7.38
CA GLN A 320 -9.20 -34.83 -7.06
C GLN A 320 -9.53 -33.73 -6.04
N VAL A 321 -10.81 -33.48 -5.76
CA VAL A 321 -11.24 -32.41 -4.82
C VAL A 321 -11.20 -32.88 -3.35
N SER A 322 -11.13 -34.19 -3.10
CA SER A 322 -11.23 -34.78 -1.76
C SER A 322 -9.91 -34.89 -0.98
N LYS A 323 -8.75 -34.50 -1.56
CA LYS A 323 -7.42 -34.66 -0.92
C LYS A 323 -6.65 -33.37 -0.57
N HIS A 324 -7.14 -32.18 -0.93
CA HIS A 324 -6.42 -30.91 -0.65
C HIS A 324 -7.13 -29.97 0.34
N PHE A 325 -8.15 -30.45 1.06
CA PHE A 325 -9.01 -29.62 1.91
C PHE A 325 -8.52 -29.40 3.35
N LEU A 326 -7.25 -29.69 3.69
CA LEU A 326 -6.77 -29.71 5.08
C LEU A 326 -5.45 -28.97 5.38
N THR A 327 -5.10 -27.93 4.60
CA THR A 327 -3.96 -27.06 4.94
C THR A 327 -4.31 -25.57 4.99
N GLY A 328 -5.56 -25.25 5.34
CA GLY A 328 -5.99 -23.94 5.81
C GLY A 328 -5.65 -23.72 7.30
N LEU A 329 -4.36 -23.85 7.66
CA LEU A 329 -3.89 -23.73 9.04
C LEU A 329 -2.53 -23.01 9.10
N ALA A 330 -2.53 -21.73 8.69
CA ALA A 330 -1.50 -20.75 9.09
C ALA A 330 -2.07 -19.32 9.24
N GLY A 331 -3.40 -19.19 9.40
CA GLY A 331 -4.08 -17.97 9.82
C GLY A 331 -4.32 -17.96 11.34
N TYR A 332 -3.29 -18.20 12.15
CA TYR A 332 -3.43 -18.27 13.60
C TYR A 332 -3.44 -16.87 14.25
N VAL A 333 -4.38 -15.99 13.86
CA VAL A 333 -4.79 -14.80 14.66
C VAL A 333 -6.30 -14.45 14.49
N LEU A 334 -7.05 -14.99 13.54
CA LEU A 334 -8.44 -14.54 13.30
C LEU A 334 -9.55 -15.46 13.86
N GLY A 335 -9.22 -16.53 14.58
CA GLY A 335 -10.17 -17.59 14.93
C GLY A 335 -11.18 -17.34 16.07
N SER A 336 -11.36 -16.13 16.61
CA SER A 336 -12.15 -15.98 17.86
C SER A 336 -13.29 -14.97 17.87
N PHE A 337 -13.74 -14.41 16.72
CA PHE A 337 -14.86 -13.46 16.72
C PHE A 337 -15.84 -13.58 15.55
N PHE A 338 -15.91 -14.74 14.88
CA PHE A 338 -16.90 -14.95 13.83
C PHE A 338 -18.17 -15.57 14.40
N LYS A 339 -19.32 -14.97 14.08
CA LYS A 339 -20.59 -15.71 14.15
C LYS A 339 -20.55 -16.76 13.03
N GLU A 340 -20.28 -18.00 13.40
CA GLU A 340 -20.28 -19.18 12.52
C GLU A 340 -21.67 -19.45 11.91
N ARG A 341 -22.71 -18.86 12.50
CA ARG A 341 -24.11 -18.98 12.07
C ARG A 341 -24.75 -17.61 11.88
N VAL A 342 -25.35 -17.40 10.71
CA VAL A 342 -26.22 -16.24 10.41
C VAL A 342 -27.59 -16.75 10.04
N GLU A 343 -28.62 -16.12 10.59
CA GLU A 343 -30.01 -16.44 10.31
C GLU A 343 -30.61 -15.32 9.47
N TYR A 344 -31.20 -15.68 8.32
CA TYR A 344 -31.90 -14.74 7.46
C TYR A 344 -33.40 -14.99 7.53
N PRO A 345 -34.23 -13.93 7.59
CA PRO A 345 -35.68 -14.04 7.55
C PRO A 345 -36.22 -14.29 6.12
N LYS A 346 -35.35 -14.45 5.13
CA LYS A 346 -35.66 -14.58 3.71
C LYS A 346 -34.94 -15.81 3.12
N PRO A 347 -35.44 -16.39 2.01
CA PRO A 347 -34.76 -17.48 1.32
C PRO A 347 -33.33 -17.10 0.92
N VAL A 348 -32.40 -18.06 1.02
CA VAL A 348 -30.99 -17.87 0.65
C VAL A 348 -30.67 -18.69 -0.60
N TYR A 349 -30.17 -18.05 -1.63
CA TYR A 349 -29.68 -18.69 -2.86
C TYR A 349 -28.16 -18.62 -2.90
N VAL A 350 -27.51 -19.68 -3.37
CA VAL A 350 -26.05 -19.74 -3.48
C VAL A 350 -25.62 -19.94 -4.92
N GLU A 351 -24.71 -19.10 -5.41
CA GLU A 351 -24.23 -19.11 -6.79
C GLU A 351 -22.70 -19.17 -6.86
N GLY A 352 -22.15 -20.17 -7.58
CA GLY A 352 -20.71 -20.25 -7.86
C GLY A 352 -19.83 -20.51 -6.63
N VAL A 353 -20.41 -20.98 -5.52
CA VAL A 353 -19.71 -21.32 -4.28
C VAL A 353 -20.07 -22.76 -3.85
N PRO A 354 -19.09 -23.59 -3.46
CA PRO A 354 -19.33 -24.88 -2.83
C PRO A 354 -20.24 -24.76 -1.59
N HIS A 355 -21.41 -25.39 -1.61
CA HIS A 355 -22.36 -25.36 -0.50
C HIS A 355 -23.15 -26.66 -0.40
N ALA A 356 -23.74 -26.90 0.77
CA ALA A 356 -24.77 -27.90 0.98
C ALA A 356 -25.96 -27.23 1.67
N SER A 357 -27.16 -27.45 1.14
CA SER A 357 -28.40 -26.99 1.76
C SER A 357 -29.22 -28.19 2.23
N LYS A 358 -29.72 -28.11 3.46
CA LYS A 358 -30.67 -29.08 4.02
C LYS A 358 -31.67 -28.34 4.89
N ASP A 359 -32.95 -28.54 4.61
CA ASP A 359 -34.05 -27.84 5.26
C ASP A 359 -33.84 -26.30 5.18
N ASP A 360 -33.98 -25.58 6.30
CA ASP A 360 -33.79 -24.12 6.38
C ASP A 360 -32.32 -23.71 6.60
N VAL A 361 -31.36 -24.63 6.44
CA VAL A 361 -29.94 -24.39 6.72
C VAL A 361 -29.10 -24.59 5.46
N THR A 362 -28.33 -23.56 5.11
CA THR A 362 -27.33 -23.60 4.05
C THR A 362 -25.93 -23.46 4.64
N VAL A 363 -25.09 -24.46 4.41
CA VAL A 363 -23.67 -24.49 4.83
C VAL A 363 -22.81 -24.20 3.61
N ILE A 364 -21.91 -23.22 3.74
CA ILE A 364 -21.00 -22.79 2.68
C ILE A 364 -19.60 -23.29 3.00
N PHE A 365 -18.99 -24.04 2.08
CA PHE A 365 -17.65 -24.64 2.25
C PHE A 365 -16.57 -23.75 1.62
N SER A 366 -16.67 -22.44 1.79
CA SER A 366 -15.70 -21.47 1.25
C SER A 366 -15.38 -20.43 2.31
N ASP A 367 -14.15 -19.89 2.27
CA ASP A 367 -13.74 -18.84 3.19
C ASP A 367 -14.70 -17.65 3.05
N ARG A 368 -15.09 -17.05 4.18
CA ARG A 368 -16.07 -15.97 4.19
C ARG A 368 -15.62 -14.79 3.31
N THR A 369 -14.32 -14.50 3.21
CA THR A 369 -13.76 -13.44 2.36
C THR A 369 -13.94 -13.69 0.86
N SER A 370 -14.17 -14.93 0.44
CA SER A 370 -14.38 -15.32 -0.96
C SER A 370 -15.84 -15.26 -1.40
N VAL A 371 -16.76 -14.87 -0.51
CA VAL A 371 -18.20 -14.80 -0.77
C VAL A 371 -18.79 -13.43 -0.44
N VAL A 372 -19.73 -12.99 -1.28
CA VAL A 372 -20.49 -11.75 -1.13
C VAL A 372 -21.95 -12.10 -0.84
N GLU A 373 -22.54 -11.40 0.11
CA GLU A 373 -23.94 -11.51 0.51
C GLU A 373 -24.69 -10.28 -0.03
N GLU A 374 -25.71 -10.50 -0.86
CA GLU A 374 -26.51 -9.44 -1.47
C GLU A 374 -27.99 -9.62 -1.08
N ASP A 375 -28.59 -8.60 -0.46
CA ASP A 375 -30.04 -8.57 -0.23
C ASP A 375 -30.74 -8.02 -1.48
N LEU A 376 -31.42 -8.90 -2.21
CA LEU A 376 -32.16 -8.56 -3.44
C LEU A 376 -33.65 -8.29 -3.17
N GLY A 377 -34.01 -8.00 -1.91
CA GLY A 377 -35.37 -7.71 -1.49
C GLY A 377 -36.13 -8.98 -1.14
N ASP A 378 -36.40 -9.83 -2.12
CA ASP A 378 -37.20 -11.05 -1.95
C ASP A 378 -36.38 -12.23 -1.42
N TYR A 379 -35.06 -12.20 -1.62
CA TYR A 379 -34.13 -13.24 -1.20
C TYR A 379 -32.74 -12.67 -0.96
N ILE A 380 -31.90 -13.47 -0.28
CA ILE A 380 -30.47 -13.20 -0.11
C ILE A 380 -29.70 -14.05 -1.11
N LEU A 381 -28.87 -13.42 -1.94
CA LEU A 381 -27.93 -14.11 -2.82
C LEU A 381 -26.56 -14.19 -2.15
N ILE A 382 -26.00 -15.39 -2.05
CA ILE A 382 -24.61 -15.60 -1.66
C ILE A 382 -23.84 -16.10 -2.86
N ARG A 383 -22.98 -15.25 -3.40
CA ARG A 383 -22.20 -15.57 -4.61
C ARG A 383 -20.71 -15.50 -4.37
N LYS A 384 -19.94 -16.06 -5.30
CA LYS A 384 -18.49 -15.87 -5.33
C LYS A 384 -18.16 -14.38 -5.45
N ALA A 385 -17.22 -13.91 -4.62
CA ALA A 385 -16.70 -12.55 -4.69
C ALA A 385 -15.88 -12.35 -5.97
N SER A 386 -16.03 -11.19 -6.60
CA SER A 386 -15.14 -10.73 -7.66
C SER A 386 -13.77 -10.33 -7.09
N LEU A 387 -12.75 -10.28 -7.94
CA LEU A 387 -11.39 -9.88 -7.53
C LEU A 387 -11.37 -8.49 -6.88
N GLU A 388 -12.11 -7.52 -7.44
CA GLU A 388 -12.23 -6.19 -6.85
C GLU A 388 -12.87 -6.21 -5.45
N GLU A 389 -13.89 -7.05 -5.24
CA GLU A 389 -14.55 -7.16 -3.93
C GLU A 389 -13.64 -7.82 -2.89
N VAL A 390 -12.84 -8.82 -3.28
CA VAL A 390 -11.81 -9.40 -2.42
C VAL A 390 -10.74 -8.36 -2.06
N ILE A 391 -10.27 -7.59 -3.06
CA ILE A 391 -9.31 -6.50 -2.85
C ILE A 391 -9.91 -5.40 -1.97
N ARG A 392 -11.20 -5.10 -2.05
CA ARG A 392 -11.85 -4.09 -1.18
C ARG A 392 -12.22 -4.59 0.20
N THR A 393 -12.29 -5.91 0.40
CA THR A 393 -12.72 -6.49 1.68
C THR A 393 -11.77 -6.07 2.80
N VAL A 394 -12.34 -5.43 3.84
CA VAL A 394 -11.64 -5.03 5.05
C VAL A 394 -12.36 -5.58 6.28
N THR A 395 -11.60 -6.10 7.23
CA THR A 395 -12.13 -6.52 8.53
C THR A 395 -12.20 -5.34 9.50
N THR A 396 -12.93 -5.49 10.59
CA THR A 396 -12.99 -4.49 11.67
C THR A 396 -11.59 -4.08 12.17
N ALA A 397 -10.69 -5.04 12.40
CA ALA A 397 -9.33 -4.78 12.85
C ALA A 397 -8.49 -4.07 11.76
N GLY A 398 -8.62 -4.50 10.50
CA GLY A 398 -7.95 -3.87 9.37
C GLY A 398 -8.37 -2.40 9.21
N ALA A 399 -9.68 -2.13 9.25
CA ALA A 399 -10.20 -0.77 9.15
C ALA A 399 -9.73 0.10 10.33
N LYS A 400 -9.67 -0.45 11.55
CA LYS A 400 -9.14 0.22 12.75
C LYS A 400 -7.68 0.62 12.60
N SER A 401 -6.83 -0.29 12.11
CA SER A 401 -5.42 0.02 11.84
C SER A 401 -5.29 1.10 10.76
N LEU A 402 -5.95 0.92 9.61
CA LEU A 402 -5.86 1.82 8.46
C LEU A 402 -6.29 3.25 8.81
N LEU A 403 -7.42 3.40 9.51
CA LEU A 403 -7.92 4.72 9.92
C LEU A 403 -7.07 5.36 11.01
N GLY A 404 -6.59 4.57 11.98
CA GLY A 404 -5.67 5.05 13.01
C GLY A 404 -4.36 5.58 12.43
N ASP A 405 -3.74 4.81 11.54
CA ASP A 405 -2.49 5.20 10.86
C ASP A 405 -2.68 6.44 9.99
N PHE A 406 -3.77 6.51 9.24
CA PHE A 406 -4.09 7.67 8.42
C PHE A 406 -4.26 8.93 9.26
N ARG A 407 -4.95 8.85 10.41
CA ARG A 407 -5.14 9.98 11.32
C ARG A 407 -3.82 10.57 11.81
N VAL A 408 -2.89 9.72 12.26
CA VAL A 408 -1.58 10.16 12.76
C VAL A 408 -0.77 10.81 11.63
N ARG A 409 -0.78 10.20 10.44
CA ARG A 409 -0.04 10.71 9.28
C ARG A 409 -0.57 12.04 8.79
N ILE A 410 -1.89 12.15 8.59
CA ILE A 410 -2.50 13.37 8.06
C ILE A 410 -2.31 14.54 9.02
N GLN A 411 -2.33 14.26 10.32
CA GLN A 411 -2.04 15.25 11.34
C GLN A 411 -0.61 15.77 11.24
N SER A 412 0.38 14.88 11.21
CA SER A 412 1.79 15.25 11.07
C SER A 412 2.07 16.03 9.78
N LYS A 413 1.43 15.69 8.67
CA LYS A 413 1.66 16.33 7.37
C LYS A 413 1.03 17.72 7.28
N LEU A 414 -0.24 17.86 7.64
CA LEU A 414 -0.96 19.12 7.48
C LEU A 414 -0.57 20.19 8.50
N GLU A 415 -0.08 19.82 9.68
CA GLU A 415 0.48 20.80 10.64
C GLU A 415 1.73 21.52 10.07
N ASN A 416 2.49 20.85 9.20
CA ASN A 416 3.74 21.37 8.65
C ASN A 416 3.60 21.91 7.22
N TRP A 417 2.62 21.44 6.47
CA TRP A 417 2.39 21.89 5.10
C TRP A 417 1.93 23.35 5.06
N ARG A 418 2.28 24.08 4.00
CA ARG A 418 1.80 25.44 3.75
C ARG A 418 1.39 25.56 2.28
N PRO A 419 0.24 26.21 1.97
CA PRO A 419 -0.18 26.39 0.61
C PRO A 419 0.84 27.22 -0.18
N PRO A 420 1.17 26.86 -1.45
CA PRO A 420 2.18 27.56 -2.24
C PRO A 420 1.95 29.07 -2.41
N PHE A 421 0.68 29.51 -2.37
CA PHE A 421 0.32 30.93 -2.46
C PHE A 421 0.38 31.69 -1.14
N ALA A 422 0.59 31.01 -0.01
CA ALA A 422 0.71 31.63 1.32
C ALA A 422 1.69 30.83 2.21
N PRO A 423 2.99 30.84 1.89
CA PRO A 423 4.02 30.06 2.60
C PRO A 423 4.15 30.45 4.08
N ASP A 424 3.89 31.70 4.43
CA ASP A 424 3.98 32.22 5.81
C ASP A 424 2.66 32.10 6.60
N SER A 425 1.68 31.36 6.09
CA SER A 425 0.39 31.20 6.76
C SER A 425 0.51 30.51 8.11
N ARG A 426 -0.35 30.91 9.05
CA ARG A 426 -0.53 30.20 10.32
C ARG A 426 -1.57 29.11 10.12
N VAL A 427 -1.32 27.92 10.66
CA VAL A 427 -2.27 26.82 10.64
C VAL A 427 -2.87 26.62 12.02
N GLU A 428 -4.19 26.52 12.08
CA GLU A 428 -4.94 26.12 13.28
C GLU A 428 -5.67 24.82 12.98
N MET A 429 -5.64 23.87 13.92
CA MET A 429 -6.30 22.57 13.78
C MET A 429 -7.44 22.46 14.78
N HIS A 430 -8.60 22.03 14.28
CA HIS A 430 -9.80 21.77 15.06
C HIS A 430 -10.31 20.36 14.80
N GLN A 431 -10.74 19.66 15.84
CA GLN A 431 -11.38 18.36 15.68
C GLN A 431 -12.88 18.53 15.45
N VAL A 432 -13.33 18.26 14.23
CA VAL A 432 -14.74 18.34 13.83
C VAL A 432 -15.50 17.11 14.30
N LEU A 433 -14.89 15.93 14.16
CA LEU A 433 -15.45 14.65 14.60
C LEU A 433 -14.36 13.81 15.25
N SER A 434 -14.60 13.35 16.47
CA SER A 434 -13.72 12.38 17.13
C SER A 434 -14.13 10.94 16.86
N PRO A 435 -13.17 9.98 16.87
CA PRO A 435 -13.49 8.56 16.82
C PRO A 435 -14.52 8.16 17.87
N GLU A 436 -14.39 8.68 19.09
CA GLU A 436 -15.31 8.39 20.19
C GLU A 436 -16.73 8.90 19.90
N ASP A 437 -16.87 10.11 19.35
CA ASP A 437 -18.18 10.69 19.01
C ASP A 437 -18.89 9.88 17.93
N SER A 438 -18.16 9.45 16.90
CA SER A 438 -18.72 8.59 15.84
C SER A 438 -19.24 7.25 16.39
N LEU A 439 -18.54 6.68 17.39
CA LEU A 439 -18.95 5.45 18.05
C LEU A 439 -20.14 5.70 19.01
N LYS A 440 -20.20 6.86 19.68
CA LYS A 440 -21.35 7.26 20.51
C LYS A 440 -22.62 7.40 19.68
N GLU A 441 -22.53 7.96 18.48
CA GLU A 441 -23.67 8.03 17.57
C GLU A 441 -24.14 6.65 17.13
N LEU A 442 -23.20 5.76 16.77
CA LEU A 442 -23.53 4.38 16.44
C LEU A 442 -24.14 3.63 17.64
N ALA A 443 -23.63 3.83 18.85
CA ALA A 443 -24.17 3.22 20.07
C ALA A 443 -25.63 3.63 20.29
N LYS A 444 -25.95 4.91 20.09
CA LYS A 444 -27.33 5.43 20.14
C LYS A 444 -28.20 4.81 19.05
N GLU A 445 -27.72 4.74 17.81
CA GLU A 445 -28.45 4.16 16.67
C GLU A 445 -28.79 2.68 16.92
N LEU A 446 -27.81 1.91 17.40
CA LEU A 446 -27.92 0.47 17.65
C LEU A 446 -28.50 0.13 19.03
N LYS A 447 -28.78 1.14 19.88
CA LYS A 447 -29.23 0.97 21.26
C LYS A 447 -28.34 0.00 22.06
N THR A 448 -27.03 0.17 21.95
CA THR A 448 -26.02 -0.69 22.59
C THR A 448 -25.05 0.11 23.45
N ASP A 449 -24.30 -0.57 24.33
CA ASP A 449 -23.28 0.04 25.18
C ASP A 449 -21.99 0.30 24.37
N MET A 450 -21.36 1.44 24.59
CA MET A 450 -20.06 1.83 24.02
C MET A 450 -18.98 0.77 24.23
N LYS A 451 -19.00 0.06 25.38
CA LYS A 451 -18.03 -1.02 25.64
C LYS A 451 -18.06 -2.12 24.58
N LYS A 452 -19.23 -2.41 24.00
CA LYS A 452 -19.40 -3.42 22.93
C LYS A 452 -18.87 -2.94 21.58
N LEU A 453 -18.55 -1.66 21.43
CA LEU A 453 -18.04 -1.05 20.21
C LEU A 453 -16.52 -0.86 20.19
N GLY A 454 -15.80 -1.20 21.27
CA GLY A 454 -14.36 -0.91 21.42
C GLY A 454 -13.44 -1.53 20.34
N GLY A 455 -13.92 -2.54 19.62
CA GLY A 455 -13.22 -3.15 18.48
C GLY A 455 -13.24 -2.32 17.20
N LEU A 456 -14.14 -1.33 17.06
CA LEU A 456 -14.35 -0.58 15.82
C LEU A 456 -13.31 0.55 15.60
N PRO A 457 -13.05 0.95 14.34
CA PRO A 457 -12.12 2.03 13.98
C PRO A 457 -12.43 3.42 14.55
N GLY A 458 -13.71 3.78 14.65
CA GLY A 458 -14.17 5.15 14.87
C GLY A 458 -13.82 6.10 13.70
N ASN A 459 -14.83 6.75 13.13
CA ASN A 459 -14.65 7.75 12.07
C ASN A 459 -14.15 9.06 12.68
N PHE A 460 -13.37 9.85 11.93
CA PHE A 460 -12.84 11.11 12.42
C PHE A 460 -12.79 12.17 11.33
N CYS A 461 -12.81 13.44 11.73
CA CYS A 461 -12.57 14.59 10.86
C CYS A 461 -11.80 15.67 11.61
N LEU A 462 -10.73 16.17 10.98
CA LEU A 462 -9.91 17.28 11.41
C LEU A 462 -10.08 18.43 10.41
N GLU A 463 -10.34 19.63 10.91
CA GLU A 463 -10.33 20.88 10.14
C GLU A 463 -8.99 21.58 10.35
N TYR A 464 -8.39 22.05 9.27
CA TYR A 464 -7.20 22.90 9.26
C TYR A 464 -7.56 24.24 8.64
N GLU A 465 -7.42 25.32 9.41
CA GLU A 465 -7.58 26.69 8.93
C GLU A 465 -6.22 27.32 8.67
N TYR A 466 -5.95 27.71 7.43
CA TYR A 466 -4.76 28.46 7.04
C TYR A 466 -5.07 29.95 6.99
N LYS A 467 -4.47 30.71 7.89
CA LYS A 467 -4.74 32.14 8.09
C LYS A 467 -3.56 33.00 7.63
N ASP A 468 -3.90 34.17 7.09
CA ASP A 468 -2.93 35.21 6.77
C ASP A 468 -2.18 35.68 8.05
N PRO A 469 -0.84 35.80 8.05
CA PRO A 469 -0.07 36.29 9.20
C PRO A 469 -0.38 37.74 9.63
N GLY A 470 -1.11 38.52 8.83
CA GLY A 470 -1.52 39.90 9.15
C GLY A 470 -2.49 40.04 10.33
N LEU A 471 -2.64 41.28 10.83
CA LEU A 471 -3.41 41.66 12.04
C LEU A 471 -4.89 41.24 12.05
N LEU A 472 -5.49 40.96 10.89
CA LEU A 472 -6.90 40.59 10.75
C LEU A 472 -7.16 39.07 10.73
N GLY A 473 -6.11 38.24 10.63
CA GLY A 473 -6.20 36.77 10.73
C GLY A 473 -7.18 36.12 9.75
N LYS A 474 -7.31 36.66 8.53
CA LYS A 474 -8.28 36.19 7.54
C LYS A 474 -7.95 34.75 7.11
N THR A 475 -8.95 33.87 7.14
CA THR A 475 -8.83 32.50 6.61
C THR A 475 -8.69 32.53 5.08
N LEU A 476 -7.61 31.92 4.61
CA LEU A 476 -7.25 31.82 3.18
C LEU A 476 -7.71 30.50 2.57
N LEU A 477 -7.59 29.41 3.35
CA LEU A 477 -7.88 28.05 2.94
C LEU A 477 -8.36 27.25 4.15
N LYS A 478 -9.35 26.37 3.93
CA LYS A 478 -9.66 25.30 4.88
C LYS A 478 -9.40 23.92 4.27
N ILE A 479 -8.89 23.01 5.08
CA ILE A 479 -8.76 21.60 4.72
C ILE A 479 -9.53 20.77 5.74
N TYR A 480 -10.46 19.95 5.28
CA TYR A 480 -11.13 18.93 6.11
C TYR A 480 -10.53 17.57 5.77
N ALA A 481 -9.81 16.99 6.71
CA ALA A 481 -9.17 15.68 6.58
C ALA A 481 -9.89 14.65 7.45
N GLY A 482 -10.49 13.63 6.83
CA GLY A 482 -11.26 12.64 7.56
C GLY A 482 -11.17 11.23 6.99
N GLY A 483 -11.29 10.26 7.89
CA GLY A 483 -11.32 8.84 7.56
C GLY A 483 -12.69 8.24 7.88
N VAL A 484 -13.25 7.48 6.95
CA VAL A 484 -14.62 6.94 7.05
C VAL A 484 -14.64 5.44 6.78
N ALA A 485 -15.24 4.70 7.71
CA ALA A 485 -15.71 3.33 7.51
C ALA A 485 -17.22 3.23 7.82
N ARG A 486 -17.88 2.23 7.23
CA ARG A 486 -19.29 1.91 7.58
C ARG A 486 -19.35 1.16 8.91
N LEU A 487 -19.27 1.90 10.01
CA LEU A 487 -19.18 1.32 11.36
C LEU A 487 -20.30 0.33 11.68
N LYS A 488 -21.54 0.63 11.25
CA LYS A 488 -22.69 -0.28 11.41
C LYS A 488 -22.48 -1.62 10.71
N LYS A 489 -21.96 -1.60 9.48
CA LYS A 489 -21.68 -2.80 8.69
C LYS A 489 -20.56 -3.62 9.33
N LEU A 490 -19.46 -2.97 9.69
CA LEU A 490 -18.36 -3.60 10.42
C LEU A 490 -18.80 -4.19 11.77
N TYR A 491 -19.74 -3.55 12.47
CA TYR A 491 -20.27 -4.07 13.73
C TYR A 491 -21.14 -5.31 13.54
N LEU A 492 -22.04 -5.29 12.55
CA LEU A 492 -23.00 -6.37 12.32
C LEU A 492 -22.37 -7.58 11.60
N GLU A 493 -21.48 -7.32 10.65
CA GLU A 493 -20.94 -8.31 9.71
C GLU A 493 -19.45 -8.63 9.97
N GLY A 494 -18.74 -7.82 10.76
CA GLY A 494 -17.31 -7.97 11.03
C GLY A 494 -16.39 -7.54 9.87
N ARG A 495 -16.98 -7.14 8.73
CA ARG A 495 -16.28 -6.79 7.49
C ARG A 495 -17.07 -5.82 6.63
N ASP A 496 -16.39 -5.18 5.67
CA ASP A 496 -16.99 -4.43 4.58
C ASP A 496 -16.19 -4.64 3.29
N SER A 497 -16.86 -4.81 2.16
CA SER A 497 -16.28 -4.98 0.82
C SER A 497 -16.79 -3.93 -0.18
N THR A 498 -17.73 -3.08 0.24
CA THR A 498 -18.42 -2.16 -0.66
C THR A 498 -17.64 -0.85 -0.72
N ALA A 499 -17.38 -0.35 -1.93
CA ALA A 499 -16.70 0.93 -2.13
C ALA A 499 -17.52 2.09 -1.54
N LEU A 500 -16.84 3.10 -0.98
CA LEU A 500 -17.50 4.26 -0.35
C LEU A 500 -17.89 5.29 -1.42
N THR A 501 -19.03 5.97 -1.22
CA THR A 501 -19.43 7.11 -2.06
C THR A 501 -19.04 8.43 -1.40
N LEU A 502 -18.80 9.46 -2.21
CA LEU A 502 -18.48 10.80 -1.73
C LEU A 502 -19.60 11.36 -0.84
N GLU A 503 -20.86 11.16 -1.22
CA GLU A 503 -22.01 11.60 -0.42
C GLU A 503 -22.05 10.90 0.95
N GLU A 504 -21.85 9.57 0.99
CA GLU A 504 -21.79 8.82 2.24
C GLU A 504 -20.67 9.35 3.15
N ALA A 505 -19.49 9.61 2.59
CA ALA A 505 -18.36 10.14 3.34
C ALA A 505 -18.66 11.52 3.92
N LEU A 506 -19.12 12.46 3.09
CA LEU A 506 -19.45 13.82 3.54
C LEU A 506 -20.55 13.83 4.60
N LYS A 507 -21.56 12.97 4.46
CA LYS A 507 -22.62 12.82 5.46
C LYS A 507 -22.07 12.27 6.77
N SER A 508 -21.26 11.21 6.71
CA SER A 508 -20.70 10.52 7.89
C SER A 508 -19.72 11.38 8.68
N LEU A 509 -19.11 12.37 8.03
CA LEU A 509 -18.18 13.31 8.66
C LEU A 509 -18.84 14.63 9.08
N GLY A 510 -20.14 14.81 8.85
CA GLY A 510 -20.85 16.06 9.17
C GLY A 510 -20.49 17.24 8.24
N LEU A 511 -20.04 16.95 7.01
CA LEU A 511 -19.51 17.94 6.06
C LEU A 511 -20.49 18.33 4.93
N LYS A 512 -21.67 17.70 4.88
CA LYS A 512 -22.65 17.85 3.77
C LYS A 512 -23.14 19.29 3.57
N ASP A 513 -23.22 20.09 4.64
CA ASP A 513 -23.82 21.42 4.63
C ASP A 513 -22.81 22.58 4.55
N ILE A 514 -21.54 22.29 4.27
CA ILE A 514 -20.48 23.32 4.20
C ILE A 514 -20.72 24.24 2.99
N LYS A 515 -20.89 25.54 3.27
CA LYS A 515 -21.00 26.61 2.27
C LYS A 515 -19.77 27.51 2.34
N PRO A 516 -18.75 27.26 1.52
CA PRO A 516 -17.45 27.90 1.70
C PRO A 516 -17.42 29.34 1.18
N LYS A 517 -16.93 30.26 2.01
CA LYS A 517 -16.60 31.64 1.60
C LYS A 517 -15.21 31.69 0.96
N GLU A 518 -14.28 30.93 1.51
CA GLU A 518 -12.90 30.68 1.07
C GLU A 518 -12.76 29.41 0.21
N LYS A 519 -11.54 29.06 -0.18
CA LYS A 519 -11.25 27.77 -0.83
C LYS A 519 -11.24 26.66 0.23
N VAL A 520 -11.81 25.51 -0.10
CA VAL A 520 -11.94 24.35 0.79
C VAL A 520 -11.49 23.09 0.07
N ILE A 521 -10.65 22.30 0.73
CA ILE A 521 -10.19 20.99 0.24
C ILE A 521 -10.68 19.92 1.20
N PHE A 522 -11.34 18.90 0.68
CA PHE A 522 -11.73 17.70 1.41
C PHE A 522 -10.74 16.58 1.12
N ILE A 523 -9.99 16.14 2.12
CA ILE A 523 -9.15 14.95 2.07
C ILE A 523 -9.92 13.83 2.75
N LEU A 524 -10.49 12.93 1.96
CA LEU A 524 -11.36 11.88 2.44
C LEU A 524 -10.69 10.53 2.22
N ALA A 525 -10.61 9.72 3.27
CA ALA A 525 -9.97 8.41 3.21
C ALA A 525 -10.94 7.28 3.51
N SER A 526 -10.83 6.20 2.73
CA SER A 526 -11.69 5.02 2.83
C SER A 526 -10.85 3.73 2.88
N PRO A 527 -11.11 2.81 3.83
CA PRO A 527 -10.45 1.50 3.88
C PRO A 527 -10.96 0.51 2.82
N THR A 528 -12.13 0.76 2.22
CA THR A 528 -12.72 -0.08 1.14
C THR A 528 -12.60 0.58 -0.23
N GLY A 529 -11.85 1.68 -0.34
CA GLY A 529 -11.73 2.47 -1.55
C GLY A 529 -12.98 3.28 -1.90
N TRP A 530 -13.04 3.74 -3.15
CA TRP A 530 -14.03 4.71 -3.63
C TRP A 530 -14.81 4.20 -4.83
N SER A 531 -16.09 4.57 -4.90
CA SER A 531 -16.91 4.30 -6.08
C SER A 531 -16.39 5.05 -7.32
N PRO A 532 -16.52 4.48 -8.54
CA PRO A 532 -16.05 5.13 -9.77
C PRO A 532 -16.57 6.55 -9.97
N ALA A 533 -17.85 6.80 -9.69
CA ALA A 533 -18.45 8.13 -9.78
C ALA A 533 -17.81 9.15 -8.82
N SER A 534 -17.38 8.71 -7.63
CA SER A 534 -16.68 9.57 -6.67
C SER A 534 -15.27 9.92 -7.15
N ILE A 535 -14.57 8.94 -7.74
CA ILE A 535 -13.25 9.14 -8.35
C ILE A 535 -13.34 10.13 -9.51
N GLU A 536 -14.32 9.97 -10.40
CA GLU A 536 -14.54 10.89 -11.51
C GLU A 536 -14.87 12.32 -11.03
N THR A 537 -15.70 12.44 -10.00
CA THR A 537 -16.00 13.72 -9.35
C THR A 537 -14.72 14.38 -8.81
N ALA A 538 -13.88 13.64 -8.09
CA ALA A 538 -12.64 14.18 -7.54
C ALA A 538 -11.62 14.61 -8.62
N ARG A 539 -11.60 13.92 -9.76
CA ARG A 539 -10.73 14.24 -10.90
C ARG A 539 -11.20 15.44 -11.72
N SER A 540 -12.51 15.71 -11.73
CA SER A 540 -13.11 16.73 -12.61
C SER A 540 -13.42 18.05 -11.92
N VAL A 541 -13.74 18.04 -10.62
CA VAL A 541 -14.13 19.23 -9.87
C VAL A 541 -12.98 20.24 -9.79
N SER A 542 -13.28 21.51 -10.07
CA SER A 542 -12.36 22.65 -9.94
C SER A 542 -13.05 23.81 -9.22
N GLY A 543 -12.27 24.80 -8.76
CA GLY A 543 -12.80 26.00 -8.11
C GLY A 543 -12.70 26.00 -6.59
N ARG A 544 -13.76 26.45 -5.89
CA ARG A 544 -13.70 26.70 -4.42
C ARG A 544 -13.73 25.44 -3.58
N ILE A 545 -14.37 24.39 -4.04
CA ILE A 545 -14.42 23.10 -3.35
C ILE A 545 -13.61 22.13 -4.17
N LEU A 546 -12.67 21.44 -3.52
CA LEU A 546 -11.81 20.44 -4.14
C LEU A 546 -11.82 19.17 -3.29
N TYR A 547 -11.59 18.03 -3.94
CA TYR A 547 -11.58 16.72 -3.30
C TYR A 547 -10.27 15.99 -3.56
N VAL A 548 -9.77 15.33 -2.52
CA VAL A 548 -8.67 14.37 -2.56
C VAL A 548 -9.20 13.10 -1.91
N LEU A 549 -9.37 12.04 -2.69
CA LEU A 549 -9.85 10.76 -2.22
C LEU A 549 -8.69 9.79 -2.05
N VAL A 550 -8.55 9.22 -0.86
CA VAL A 550 -7.45 8.29 -0.53
C VAL A 550 -8.04 6.90 -0.31
N ASP A 551 -7.56 5.92 -1.06
CA ASP A 551 -7.78 4.50 -0.75
C ASP A 551 -6.71 4.08 0.26
N LEU A 552 -7.13 3.75 1.48
CA LEU A 552 -6.18 3.41 2.54
C LEU A 552 -5.55 2.04 2.36
N LYS A 553 -6.24 1.13 1.66
CA LYS A 553 -5.77 -0.24 1.47
C LYS A 553 -4.77 -0.33 0.33
N THR A 554 -5.06 0.33 -0.80
CA THR A 554 -4.14 0.36 -1.96
C THR A 554 -3.11 1.48 -1.87
N GLY A 555 -3.43 2.57 -1.17
CA GLY A 555 -2.62 3.78 -1.13
C GLY A 555 -2.84 4.71 -2.33
N GLU A 556 -3.77 4.40 -3.21
CA GLU A 556 -4.10 5.25 -4.37
C GLU A 556 -4.77 6.56 -3.94
N ILE A 557 -4.44 7.65 -4.63
CA ILE A 557 -4.96 8.99 -4.36
C ILE A 557 -5.60 9.55 -5.63
N PHE A 558 -6.86 9.94 -5.56
CA PHE A 558 -7.64 10.47 -6.66
C PHE A 558 -7.97 11.94 -6.44
N TYR A 559 -7.56 12.80 -7.37
CA TYR A 559 -7.73 14.25 -7.30
C TYR A 559 -7.64 14.89 -8.69
N ASN A 560 -7.99 16.17 -8.80
CA ASN A 560 -7.86 16.93 -10.04
C ASN A 560 -6.43 17.45 -10.24
N HIS A 561 -5.69 16.86 -11.18
CA HIS A 561 -4.30 17.24 -11.50
C HIS A 561 -4.15 18.65 -12.10
N SER A 562 -5.25 19.27 -12.53
CA SER A 562 -5.23 20.64 -13.08
C SER A 562 -5.16 21.71 -11.98
N GLU A 563 -5.41 21.36 -10.72
CA GLU A 563 -5.35 22.28 -9.58
C GLU A 563 -3.98 22.19 -8.91
N ASN A 564 -3.09 23.15 -9.18
CA ASN A 564 -1.71 23.15 -8.66
C ASN A 564 -1.61 22.98 -7.14
N ILE A 565 -2.55 23.53 -6.38
CA ILE A 565 -2.58 23.35 -4.91
C ILE A 565 -2.77 21.89 -4.52
N LEU A 566 -3.54 21.10 -5.27
CA LEU A 566 -3.74 19.68 -4.99
C LEU A 566 -2.53 18.85 -5.37
N VAL A 567 -1.83 19.20 -6.46
CA VAL A 567 -0.60 18.52 -6.87
C VAL A 567 0.46 18.66 -5.79
N ASP A 568 0.68 19.88 -5.31
CA ASP A 568 1.60 20.18 -4.21
C ASP A 568 1.19 19.44 -2.92
N LEU A 569 -0.07 19.60 -2.50
CA LEU A 569 -0.61 18.93 -1.32
C LEU A 569 -0.48 17.41 -1.39
N VAL A 570 -0.83 16.77 -2.51
CA VAL A 570 -0.76 15.31 -2.65
C VAL A 570 0.69 14.80 -2.67
N SER A 571 1.64 15.57 -3.23
CA SER A 571 3.06 15.20 -3.19
C SER A 571 3.58 15.09 -1.75
N GLU A 572 3.03 15.88 -0.83
CA GLU A 572 3.35 15.86 0.60
C GLU A 572 2.65 14.72 1.37
N LEU A 573 1.45 14.32 0.91
CA LEU A 573 0.68 13.20 1.47
C LEU A 573 1.18 11.84 0.98
N SER A 574 1.82 11.80 -0.18
CA SER A 574 2.32 10.58 -0.81
C SER A 574 3.60 10.09 -0.13
N VAL A 575 3.62 8.81 0.24
CA VAL A 575 4.86 8.06 0.49
C VAL A 575 5.27 7.46 -0.86
N PRO A 576 6.57 7.37 -1.23
CA PRO A 576 6.97 6.64 -2.42
C PRO A 576 6.58 5.17 -2.23
N ARG A 577 5.42 4.79 -2.76
CA ARG A 577 5.10 3.43 -3.13
C ARG A 577 4.92 3.49 -4.62
N THR A 578 5.91 3.01 -5.37
CA THR A 578 5.71 2.68 -6.77
C THR A 578 4.65 1.58 -6.78
N PRO A 579 3.41 1.83 -7.25
CA PRO A 579 2.48 0.74 -7.47
C PRO A 579 3.13 -0.16 -8.52
N LEU A 580 3.11 -1.48 -8.31
CA LEU A 580 3.39 -2.39 -9.42
C LEU A 580 2.34 -2.11 -10.50
N PRO A 581 2.71 -1.65 -11.72
CA PRO A 581 1.77 -1.63 -12.82
C PRO A 581 1.14 -3.01 -12.98
N PRO A 582 -0.17 -3.10 -13.25
CA PRO A 582 -0.85 -4.37 -13.44
C PRO A 582 -0.23 -5.10 -14.64
N SER A 583 0.57 -6.13 -14.36
CA SER A 583 1.21 -6.97 -15.37
C SER A 583 0.58 -8.36 -15.38
N GLU A 584 0.68 -9.06 -16.51
CA GLU A 584 0.14 -10.42 -16.65
C GLU A 584 0.77 -11.40 -15.64
N GLU A 585 2.01 -11.14 -15.22
CA GLU A 585 2.71 -11.90 -14.16
C GLU A 585 2.14 -11.62 -12.77
N VAL A 586 1.75 -10.38 -12.46
CA VAL A 586 1.05 -10.04 -11.20
C VAL A 586 -0.33 -10.68 -11.19
N TYR A 587 -1.09 -10.61 -12.29
CA TYR A 587 -2.38 -11.29 -12.41
C TYR A 587 -2.27 -12.82 -12.28
N ARG A 588 -1.18 -13.40 -12.80
CA ARG A 588 -0.93 -14.83 -12.68
C ARG A 588 -0.56 -15.22 -11.25
N LEU A 589 0.27 -14.44 -10.58
CA LEU A 589 0.60 -14.62 -9.17
C LEU A 589 -0.61 -14.44 -8.27
N ASP A 590 -1.45 -13.43 -8.54
CA ASP A 590 -2.70 -13.19 -7.83
C ASP A 590 -3.62 -14.40 -8.00
N ARG A 591 -3.77 -14.90 -9.24
CA ARG A 591 -4.58 -16.09 -9.51
C ARG A 591 -3.98 -17.35 -8.88
N GLU A 592 -2.68 -17.56 -8.95
CA GLU A 592 -1.99 -18.69 -8.33
C GLU A 592 -2.08 -18.65 -6.80
N LEU A 593 -2.04 -17.47 -6.18
CA LEU A 593 -2.27 -17.28 -4.75
C LEU A 593 -3.72 -17.56 -4.38
N LEU A 594 -4.67 -16.97 -5.13
CA LEU A 594 -6.11 -17.14 -4.90
C LEU A 594 -6.58 -18.59 -5.15
N ASP A 595 -5.92 -19.30 -6.06
CA ASP A 595 -6.13 -20.74 -6.31
C ASP A 595 -5.39 -21.62 -5.28
N GLY A 596 -4.60 -21.04 -4.36
CA GLY A 596 -3.82 -21.76 -3.36
C GLY A 596 -2.62 -22.56 -3.91
N LYS A 597 -2.23 -22.32 -5.17
CA LYS A 597 -1.11 -22.99 -5.87
C LYS A 597 0.25 -22.53 -5.36
N ILE A 598 0.32 -21.33 -4.80
CA ILE A 598 1.53 -20.78 -4.17
C ILE A 598 1.23 -20.26 -2.76
N PRO A 599 2.13 -20.44 -1.79
CA PRO A 599 1.97 -19.90 -0.44
C PRO A 599 2.16 -18.37 -0.42
N GLU A 600 1.57 -17.69 0.57
CA GLU A 600 1.63 -16.22 0.69
C GLU A 600 3.07 -15.69 0.77
N GLU A 601 3.97 -16.39 1.44
CA GLU A 601 5.40 -16.03 1.46
C GLU A 601 6.04 -16.09 0.07
N PHE A 602 5.66 -17.06 -0.76
CA PHE A 602 6.16 -17.16 -2.14
C PHE A 602 5.57 -16.05 -3.00
N TYR A 603 4.28 -15.76 -2.85
CA TYR A 603 3.63 -14.66 -3.53
C TYR A 603 4.22 -13.31 -3.13
N ARG A 604 4.41 -13.03 -1.84
CA ARG A 604 5.04 -11.81 -1.34
C ARG A 604 6.47 -11.68 -1.84
N LYS A 605 7.25 -12.77 -1.76
CA LYS A 605 8.61 -12.80 -2.30
C LYS A 605 8.61 -12.57 -3.81
N LYS A 606 7.64 -13.10 -4.55
CA LYS A 606 7.52 -12.90 -6.00
C LYS A 606 7.04 -11.50 -6.37
N LEU A 607 6.13 -10.91 -5.61
CA LEU A 607 5.75 -9.51 -5.75
C LEU A 607 6.92 -8.58 -5.42
N GLU A 608 7.70 -8.87 -4.37
CA GLU A 608 8.92 -8.15 -4.05
C GLU A 608 9.98 -8.32 -5.14
N GLU A 609 10.13 -9.52 -5.71
CA GLU A 609 11.00 -9.76 -6.87
C GLU A 609 10.51 -9.01 -8.11
N LEU A 610 9.21 -8.91 -8.33
CA LEU A 610 8.63 -8.12 -9.42
C LEU A 610 8.77 -6.61 -9.16
N GLN A 611 8.65 -6.16 -7.90
CA GLN A 611 8.87 -4.77 -7.50
C GLN A 611 10.32 -4.36 -7.64
N LYS A 612 11.26 -5.31 -7.49
CA LYS A 612 12.69 -5.09 -7.72
C LYS A 612 13.08 -5.12 -9.19
N LYS A 613 12.20 -5.59 -10.08
CA LYS A 613 12.41 -5.62 -11.54
C LYS A 613 11.87 -4.39 -12.26
N ILE A 614 11.09 -3.56 -11.56
CA ILE A 614 10.56 -2.27 -12.01
C ILE A 614 11.38 -1.19 -11.32
#